data_AF-A0A6A6AX69-F1
#
_entry.id   AF-A0A6A6AX69-F1
#
_cell.length_a   1.000
_cell.length_b   1.000
_cell.length_c   1.000
_cell.angle_alpha   90.00
_cell.angle_beta   90.00
_cell.angle_gamma   90.00
#
_symmetry.space_group_name_H-M   'P 1'
#
loop_
_entity.id
_entity.type
_entity.pdbx_description
1 polymer ?
#
loop_
_entity_poly.entity_id
_entity_poly.type
_entity_poly.pdbx_seq_one_letter_code
_entity_poly.pdbx_strand_id
1 'polypeptide(L)'
;MSTPPSHLLLRLSPLLTSTASLTFTFCEHLYLAPYLSLRPATTAPNSNPDHQAGGTSRGPDPNVLLPIYIDRWFRPAFSVILTLYPLTWATAIANLATTASSRKAGLSVSTPSGALYLAGLALSAAHMLWGLRAKGLLDAIRSKNNSDLLVDGAAKRVVAETVTPEEEGDSRENNHLVDGRDSVAVLAAWIQLNTWRGVLADLPAWVCFFVGFLLSES
;
A
#
# COMPACT_ATOMS: atom_id res chain seq x y z
N MET A 1 13.71 -41.55 -3.50
CA MET A 1 14.79 -40.73 -4.09
C MET A 1 14.71 -39.36 -3.43
N SER A 2 15.80 -38.88 -2.81
CA SER A 2 15.83 -37.51 -2.29
C SER A 2 15.74 -36.52 -3.45
N THR A 3 14.87 -35.52 -3.36
CA THR A 3 14.89 -34.38 -4.28
C THR A 3 16.24 -33.66 -4.13
N PRO A 4 16.87 -33.21 -5.23
CA PRO A 4 18.07 -32.41 -5.12
C PRO A 4 17.74 -31.11 -4.37
N PRO A 5 18.61 -30.63 -3.46
CA PRO A 5 18.31 -29.46 -2.62
C PRO A 5 17.99 -28.18 -3.42
N SER A 6 18.49 -28.07 -4.66
CA SER A 6 18.17 -26.97 -5.58
C SER A 6 16.69 -26.92 -5.97
N HIS A 7 15.99 -28.06 -6.04
CA HIS A 7 14.57 -28.09 -6.35
C HIS A 7 13.71 -27.65 -5.16
N LEU A 8 14.14 -27.95 -3.94
CA LEU A 8 13.43 -27.52 -2.74
C LEU A 8 13.43 -26.00 -2.62
N LEU A 9 14.59 -25.36 -2.80
CA LEU A 9 14.70 -23.90 -2.75
C LEU A 9 13.83 -23.24 -3.82
N LEU A 10 13.84 -23.79 -5.04
CA LEU A 10 13.01 -23.28 -6.12
C LEU A 10 11.52 -23.34 -5.77
N ARG A 11 11.03 -24.49 -5.28
CA ARG A 11 9.62 -24.71 -4.87
C ARG A 11 9.21 -23.84 -3.71
N LEU A 12 10.09 -23.65 -2.74
CA LEU A 12 9.82 -22.83 -1.56
C LEU A 12 9.83 -21.32 -1.86
N SER A 13 10.54 -20.89 -2.90
CA SER A 13 10.77 -19.46 -3.18
C SER A 13 9.48 -18.63 -3.35
N PRO A 14 8.48 -19.03 -4.17
CA PRO A 14 7.23 -18.26 -4.30
C PRO A 14 6.45 -18.14 -2.99
N LEU A 15 6.52 -19.17 -2.13
CA LEU A 15 5.90 -19.15 -0.81
C LEU A 15 6.59 -18.14 0.12
N LEU A 16 7.92 -18.13 0.15
CA LEU A 16 8.68 -17.18 0.98
C LEU A 16 8.45 -15.74 0.53
N THR A 17 8.51 -15.47 -0.76
CA THR A 17 8.33 -14.11 -1.28
C THR A 17 6.90 -13.63 -1.14
N SER A 18 5.89 -14.49 -1.34
CA SER A 18 4.49 -14.15 -1.06
C SER A 18 4.21 -13.93 0.43
N THR A 19 4.85 -14.71 1.31
CA THR A 19 4.79 -14.49 2.77
C THR A 19 5.36 -13.11 3.13
N ALA A 20 6.49 -12.73 2.54
CA ALA A 20 7.07 -11.41 2.74
C ALA A 20 6.14 -10.29 2.24
N SER A 21 5.53 -10.43 1.07
CA SER A 21 4.56 -9.45 0.54
C SER A 21 3.29 -9.33 1.41
N LEU A 22 2.77 -10.45 1.92
CA LEU A 22 1.60 -10.45 2.81
C LEU A 22 1.93 -9.81 4.16
N THR A 23 3.11 -10.14 4.72
CA THR A 23 3.63 -9.51 5.93
C THR A 23 3.78 -8.00 5.73
N PHE A 24 4.30 -7.58 4.58
CA PHE A 24 4.42 -6.17 4.23
C PHE A 24 3.06 -5.47 4.19
N THR A 25 2.06 -6.07 3.54
CA THR A 25 0.68 -5.57 3.48
C THR A 25 0.06 -5.43 4.88
N PHE A 26 0.32 -6.39 5.77
CA PHE A 26 -0.15 -6.34 7.15
C PHE A 26 0.55 -5.24 7.95
N CYS A 27 1.87 -5.11 7.83
CA CYS A 27 2.64 -4.04 8.46
C CYS A 27 2.16 -2.66 8.02
N GLU A 28 1.89 -2.46 6.72
CA GLU A 28 1.30 -1.22 6.21
C GLU A 28 0.02 -0.85 6.96
N HIS A 29 -0.89 -1.82 7.14
CA HIS A 29 -2.12 -1.61 7.89
C HIS A 29 -1.82 -1.24 9.35
N LEU A 30 -0.95 -2.00 10.04
CA LEU A 30 -0.61 -1.77 11.44
C LEU A 30 0.02 -0.39 11.68
N TYR A 31 0.91 0.06 10.80
CA TYR A 31 1.60 1.34 10.97
C TYR A 31 0.75 2.55 10.56
N LEU A 32 -0.18 2.39 9.62
CA LEU A 32 -0.98 3.49 9.10
C LEU A 32 -2.35 3.63 9.79
N ALA A 33 -2.96 2.54 10.25
CA ALA A 33 -4.27 2.58 10.90
C ALA A 33 -4.36 3.53 12.12
N PRO A 34 -3.32 3.68 12.97
CA PRO A 34 -3.37 4.61 14.09
C PRO A 34 -3.64 6.08 13.70
N TYR A 35 -3.22 6.52 12.50
CA TYR A 35 -3.49 7.87 12.01
C TYR A 35 -4.98 8.15 11.79
N LEU A 36 -5.80 7.11 11.58
CA LEU A 36 -7.26 7.25 11.45
C LEU A 36 -7.91 7.63 12.79
N SER A 37 -7.32 7.20 13.90
CA SER A 37 -7.84 7.47 15.25
C SER A 37 -7.45 8.85 15.77
N LEU A 38 -6.46 9.49 15.13
CA LEU A 38 -6.00 10.84 15.49
C LEU A 38 -6.91 11.96 14.95
N ARG A 39 -7.93 11.62 14.15
CA ARG A 39 -8.89 12.60 13.62
C ARG A 39 -9.60 13.30 14.78
N PRO A 40 -9.44 14.62 14.96
CA PRO A 40 -10.16 15.35 16.01
C PRO A 40 -11.67 15.25 15.78
N ALA A 41 -12.44 14.96 16.83
CA ALA A 41 -13.91 14.95 16.78
C ALA A 41 -14.55 16.34 16.50
N THR A 42 -13.75 17.36 16.20
CA THR A 42 -14.12 18.77 16.15
C THR A 42 -14.86 19.19 14.87
N THR A 43 -15.29 18.26 14.02
CA THR A 43 -16.18 18.55 12.88
C THR A 43 -17.65 18.23 13.16
N ALA A 44 -18.06 18.16 14.43
CA ALA A 44 -19.48 18.28 14.78
C ALA A 44 -19.88 19.75 14.63
N PRO A 45 -20.77 20.12 13.67
CA PRO A 45 -21.01 21.52 13.31
C PRO A 45 -21.66 22.39 14.40
N ASN A 46 -22.02 21.82 15.57
CA ASN A 46 -22.87 22.49 16.57
C ASN A 46 -22.33 22.45 18.02
N SER A 47 -21.07 22.08 18.27
CA SER A 47 -20.55 22.06 19.65
C SER A 47 -19.95 23.41 20.06
N ASN A 48 -20.63 24.06 21.00
CA ASN A 48 -20.30 25.34 21.62
C ASN A 48 -18.80 25.48 21.99
N PRO A 49 -18.06 26.50 21.53
CA PRO A 49 -16.61 26.63 21.70
C PRO A 49 -16.13 26.89 23.15
N ASP A 50 -17.03 27.21 24.08
CA ASP A 50 -16.64 27.75 25.39
C ASP A 50 -16.21 26.72 26.45
N HIS A 51 -16.22 25.41 26.16
CA HIS A 51 -15.92 24.37 27.16
C HIS A 51 -14.64 23.54 26.95
N GLN A 52 -13.72 23.93 26.05
CA GLN A 52 -12.45 23.19 25.82
C GLN A 52 -11.20 23.79 26.47
N ALA A 53 -11.34 24.61 27.51
CA ALA A 53 -10.21 25.11 28.29
C ALA A 53 -9.95 24.18 29.51
N GLY A 54 -9.26 23.05 29.31
CA GLY A 54 -8.95 22.19 30.46
C GLY A 54 -8.17 20.90 30.21
N GLY A 55 -7.00 20.98 29.57
CA GLY A 55 -6.00 19.88 29.52
C GLY A 55 -6.41 18.67 28.65
N THR A 56 -5.55 17.93 27.97
CA THR A 56 -4.10 17.74 28.03
C THR A 56 -3.67 17.12 26.69
N SER A 57 -2.49 17.51 26.19
CA SER A 57 -1.75 16.83 25.10
C SER A 57 -2.47 16.73 23.74
N ARG A 58 -2.71 17.88 23.10
CA ARG A 58 -3.02 17.93 21.67
C ARG A 58 -1.76 17.52 20.90
N GLY A 59 -1.69 16.25 20.52
CA GLY A 59 -0.66 15.76 19.61
C GLY A 59 -0.65 16.56 18.29
N PRO A 60 0.41 16.44 17.48
CA PRO A 60 0.48 17.14 16.21
C PRO A 60 -0.68 16.73 15.30
N ASP A 61 -1.21 17.67 14.50
CA ASP A 61 -2.31 17.39 13.57
C ASP A 61 -1.91 16.26 12.61
N PRO A 62 -2.68 15.15 12.53
CA PRO A 62 -2.36 14.05 11.63
C PRO A 62 -2.28 14.48 10.16
N ASN A 63 -2.98 15.56 9.77
CA ASN A 63 -2.92 16.12 8.42
C ASN A 63 -1.56 16.76 8.07
N VAL A 64 -0.76 17.11 9.08
CA VAL A 64 0.61 17.63 8.90
C VAL A 64 1.61 16.49 8.93
N LEU A 65 1.45 15.53 9.84
CA LEU A 65 2.41 14.43 10.00
C LEU A 65 2.35 13.41 8.87
N LEU A 66 1.14 13.08 8.41
CA LEU A 66 0.94 11.97 7.49
C LEU A 66 1.64 12.18 6.13
N PRO A 67 1.57 13.35 5.47
CA PRO A 67 2.30 13.57 4.22
C PRO A 67 3.81 13.42 4.36
N ILE A 68 4.39 13.88 5.48
CA ILE A 68 5.82 13.77 5.77
C ILE A 68 6.21 12.29 5.96
N TYR A 69 5.40 11.54 6.71
CA TYR A 69 5.60 10.12 6.91
C TYR A 69 5.54 9.35 5.58
N ILE A 70 4.49 9.58 4.79
CA ILE A 70 4.29 8.92 3.50
C ILE A 70 5.41 9.26 2.51
N ASP A 71 5.85 10.53 2.40
CA ASP A 71 6.94 10.91 1.50
C ASP A 71 8.23 10.11 1.79
N ARG A 72 8.58 9.96 3.06
CA ARG A 72 9.77 9.22 3.50
C ARG A 72 9.64 7.71 3.35
N TRP A 73 8.48 7.15 3.70
CA TRP A 73 8.25 5.71 3.69
C TRP A 73 7.94 5.15 2.28
N PHE A 74 7.26 5.93 1.42
CA PHE A 74 6.74 5.43 0.15
C PHE A 74 7.82 4.97 -0.83
N ARG A 75 8.93 5.72 -0.96
CA ARG A 75 10.02 5.35 -1.88
C ARG A 75 10.62 3.97 -1.57
N PRO A 76 11.10 3.69 -0.35
CA PRO A 76 11.63 2.37 -0.03
C PRO A 76 10.55 1.27 -0.06
N ALA A 77 9.34 1.56 0.41
CA ALA A 77 8.20 0.64 0.34
C ALA A 77 7.91 0.17 -1.10
N PHE A 78 7.87 1.12 -2.03
CA PHE A 78 7.62 0.85 -3.44
C PHE A 78 8.74 0.00 -4.06
N SER A 79 10.01 0.23 -3.69
CA SER A 79 11.13 -0.61 -4.12
C SER A 79 11.02 -2.06 -3.63
N VAL A 80 10.52 -2.28 -2.40
CA VAL A 80 10.28 -3.63 -1.87
C VAL A 80 9.22 -4.35 -2.72
N ILE A 81 8.10 -3.69 -3.03
CA ILE A 81 7.04 -4.25 -3.89
C ILE A 81 7.57 -4.59 -5.28
N LEU A 82 8.30 -3.66 -5.92
CA LEU A 82 8.90 -3.87 -7.24
C LEU A 82 9.96 -4.99 -7.26
N THR A 83 10.46 -5.42 -6.10
CA THR A 83 11.41 -6.53 -6.00
C THR A 83 10.69 -7.85 -5.71
N LEU A 84 9.81 -7.87 -4.70
CA LEU A 84 9.16 -9.09 -4.23
C LEU A 84 8.20 -9.70 -5.26
N TYR A 85 7.40 -8.89 -5.97
CA TYR A 85 6.43 -9.42 -6.94
C TYR A 85 7.13 -10.05 -8.15
N PRO A 86 8.05 -9.37 -8.85
CA PRO A 86 8.78 -10.00 -9.97
C PRO A 86 9.57 -11.24 -9.54
N LEU A 87 10.15 -11.24 -8.35
CA LEU A 87 10.84 -12.42 -7.82
C LEU A 87 9.87 -13.60 -7.58
N THR A 88 8.70 -13.32 -7.00
CA THR A 88 7.61 -14.31 -6.84
C THR A 88 7.21 -14.88 -8.21
N TRP A 89 7.02 -14.02 -9.21
CA TRP A 89 6.60 -14.45 -10.54
C TRP A 89 7.67 -15.28 -11.24
N ALA A 90 8.92 -14.82 -11.23
CA ALA A 90 10.03 -15.53 -11.85
C ALA A 90 10.20 -16.93 -11.26
N THR A 91 10.15 -17.05 -9.93
CA THR A 91 10.30 -18.33 -9.25
C THR A 91 9.07 -19.24 -9.45
N ALA A 92 7.86 -18.70 -9.49
CA ALA A 92 6.66 -19.48 -9.82
C ALA A 92 6.68 -19.99 -11.27
N ILE A 93 7.08 -19.16 -12.23
CA ILE A 93 7.25 -19.55 -13.64
C ILE A 93 8.31 -20.66 -13.76
N ALA A 94 9.44 -20.55 -13.05
CA ALA A 94 10.46 -21.58 -13.05
C ALA A 94 9.97 -22.91 -12.43
N ASN A 95 9.11 -22.87 -11.40
CA ASN A 95 8.43 -24.07 -10.87
C ASN A 95 7.49 -24.72 -11.90
N LEU A 96 6.75 -23.92 -12.65
CA LEU A 96 5.88 -24.41 -13.72
C LEU A 96 6.69 -25.05 -14.85
N ALA A 97 7.80 -24.42 -15.25
CA ALA A 97 8.69 -24.92 -16.29
C ALA A 97 9.34 -26.25 -15.89
N THR A 98 9.82 -26.37 -14.65
CA THR A 98 10.39 -27.63 -14.13
C THR A 98 9.34 -28.74 -14.06
N THR A 99 8.13 -28.43 -13.59
CA THR A 99 7.00 -29.37 -13.56
C THR A 99 6.59 -29.83 -14.97
N ALA A 100 6.58 -28.94 -15.95
CA ALA A 100 6.30 -29.28 -17.34
C ALA A 100 7.39 -30.18 -17.95
N SER A 101 8.66 -29.89 -17.69
CA SER A 101 9.79 -30.71 -18.14
C SER A 101 9.78 -32.10 -17.54
N SER A 102 9.51 -32.24 -16.24
CA SER A 102 9.38 -33.55 -15.59
C SER A 102 8.23 -34.38 -16.17
N ARG A 103 7.07 -33.76 -16.46
CA ARG A 103 5.95 -34.44 -17.14
C ARG A 103 6.33 -34.92 -18.55
N LYS A 104 7.04 -34.09 -19.32
CA LYS A 104 7.52 -34.48 -20.66
C LYS A 104 8.50 -35.65 -20.61
N ALA A 105 9.31 -35.73 -19.56
CA ALA A 105 10.23 -36.83 -19.31
C ALA A 105 9.57 -38.08 -18.70
N GLY A 106 8.23 -38.12 -18.60
CA GLY A 106 7.48 -39.27 -18.09
C GLY A 106 7.59 -39.47 -16.57
N LEU A 107 8.13 -38.50 -15.83
CA LEU A 107 8.13 -38.55 -14.37
C LEU A 107 6.73 -38.23 -13.85
N SER A 108 6.25 -39.06 -12.92
CA SER A 108 5.01 -38.79 -12.19
C SER A 108 5.20 -37.53 -11.34
N VAL A 109 4.53 -36.45 -11.70
CA VAL A 109 4.45 -35.22 -10.91
C VAL A 109 2.99 -34.94 -10.63
N SER A 110 2.67 -34.50 -9.41
CA SER A 110 1.31 -34.17 -9.02
C SER A 110 0.77 -33.03 -9.89
N THR A 111 -0.19 -33.36 -10.76
CA THR A 111 -0.91 -32.38 -11.58
C THR A 111 -1.53 -31.23 -10.75
N PRO A 112 -2.04 -31.48 -9.53
CA PRO A 112 -2.57 -30.42 -8.68
C PRO A 112 -1.54 -29.35 -8.27
N SER A 113 -0.27 -29.73 -8.01
CA SER A 113 0.75 -28.78 -7.58
C SER A 113 1.02 -27.73 -8.67
N GLY A 114 1.20 -28.16 -9.92
CA GLY A 114 1.41 -27.25 -11.05
C GLY A 114 0.22 -26.30 -11.27
N ALA A 115 -1.01 -26.78 -11.12
CA ALA A 115 -2.21 -25.94 -11.23
C ALA A 115 -2.27 -24.86 -10.12
N LEU A 116 -1.86 -25.22 -8.89
CA LEU A 116 -1.81 -24.29 -7.78
C LEU A 116 -0.72 -23.22 -7.96
N TYR A 117 0.47 -23.57 -8.44
CA TYR A 117 1.50 -22.57 -8.77
C TYR A 117 1.01 -21.60 -9.86
N LEU A 118 0.28 -22.09 -10.86
CA LEU A 118 -0.29 -21.24 -11.91
C LEU A 118 -1.37 -20.31 -11.36
N ALA A 119 -2.28 -20.82 -10.53
CA ALA A 119 -3.31 -20.02 -9.88
C ALA A 119 -2.70 -18.95 -8.96
N GLY A 120 -1.71 -19.32 -8.14
CA GLY A 120 -0.97 -18.39 -7.28
C GLY A 120 -0.25 -17.31 -8.08
N LEU A 121 0.37 -17.66 -9.20
CA LEU A 121 0.99 -16.70 -10.12
C LEU A 121 -0.03 -15.70 -10.68
N ALA A 122 -1.18 -16.20 -11.16
CA ALA A 122 -2.23 -15.35 -11.72
C ALA A 122 -2.81 -14.38 -10.68
N LEU A 123 -3.09 -14.86 -9.47
CA LEU A 123 -3.57 -14.04 -8.35
C LEU A 123 -2.52 -13.02 -7.89
N SER A 124 -1.26 -13.42 -7.81
CA SER A 124 -0.14 -12.53 -7.47
C SER A 124 0.05 -11.43 -8.54
N ALA A 125 -0.10 -11.76 -9.82
CA ALA A 125 -0.08 -10.76 -10.89
C ALA A 125 -1.30 -9.84 -10.83
N ALA A 126 -2.48 -10.38 -10.46
CA ALA A 126 -3.70 -9.61 -10.32
C ALA A 126 -3.60 -8.50 -9.26
N HIS A 127 -2.72 -8.62 -8.27
CA HIS A 127 -2.38 -7.52 -7.34
C HIS A 127 -2.16 -6.18 -8.06
N MET A 128 -1.54 -6.21 -9.24
CA MET A 128 -1.20 -5.00 -10.00
C MET A 128 -2.42 -4.20 -10.46
N LEU A 129 -3.62 -4.80 -10.51
CA LEU A 129 -4.86 -4.07 -10.83
C LEU A 129 -5.18 -2.97 -9.81
N TRP A 130 -4.75 -3.14 -8.55
CA TRP A 130 -4.93 -2.14 -7.50
C TRP A 130 -3.78 -1.13 -7.42
N GLY A 131 -2.63 -1.42 -8.05
CA GLY A 131 -1.40 -0.66 -7.90
C GLY A 131 -1.52 0.80 -8.35
N LEU A 132 -2.15 1.05 -9.51
CA LEU A 132 -2.33 2.41 -10.04
C LEU A 132 -3.20 3.27 -9.12
N ARG A 133 -4.29 2.70 -8.62
CA ARG A 133 -5.21 3.40 -7.69
C ARG A 133 -4.56 3.64 -6.33
N ALA A 134 -3.85 2.64 -5.80
CA ALA A 134 -3.13 2.77 -4.53
C ALA A 134 -2.06 3.86 -4.61
N LYS A 135 -1.28 3.90 -5.70
CA LYS A 135 -0.30 4.95 -5.95
C LYS A 135 -0.96 6.33 -6.04
N GLY A 136 -2.06 6.47 -6.78
CA GLY A 136 -2.77 7.74 -6.91
C GLY A 136 -3.25 8.31 -5.57
N LEU A 137 -3.73 7.46 -4.66
CA LEU A 137 -4.14 7.88 -3.31
C LEU A 137 -2.94 8.35 -2.46
N LEU A 138 -1.79 7.66 -2.54
CA LEU A 138 -0.58 8.09 -1.82
C LEU A 138 0.03 9.37 -2.39
N ASP A 139 0.02 9.53 -3.72
CA ASP A 139 0.44 10.76 -4.39
C ASP A 139 -0.45 11.94 -3.97
N ALA A 140 -1.76 11.73 -3.79
CA ALA A 140 -2.69 12.75 -3.30
C ALA A 140 -2.41 13.17 -1.85
N ILE A 141 -2.00 12.24 -0.98
CA ILE A 141 -1.55 12.58 0.38
C ILE A 141 -0.25 13.41 0.33
N ARG A 142 0.66 13.05 -0.57
CA ARG A 142 1.98 13.68 -0.70
C ARG A 142 1.91 15.09 -1.30
N SER A 143 1.11 15.30 -2.34
CA SER A 143 1.03 16.58 -3.06
C SER A 143 0.60 17.73 -2.16
N LYS A 144 -0.24 17.45 -1.15
CA LYS A 144 -0.67 18.41 -0.13
C LYS A 144 0.50 19.05 0.63
N ASN A 145 1.53 18.26 0.99
CA ASN A 145 2.70 18.81 1.69
C ASN A 145 3.38 19.91 0.87
N ASN A 146 3.50 19.68 -0.44
CA ASN A 146 4.19 20.61 -1.32
C ASN A 146 3.39 21.89 -1.52
N SER A 147 2.05 21.81 -1.62
CA SER A 147 1.21 23.01 -1.73
C SER A 147 1.26 23.85 -0.45
N ASP A 148 1.13 23.22 0.72
CA ASP A 148 1.08 23.93 2.01
C ASP A 148 2.43 24.61 2.31
N LEU A 149 3.56 23.94 2.02
CA LEU A 149 4.90 24.52 2.16
C LEU A 149 5.14 25.70 1.20
N LEU A 150 4.62 25.63 -0.03
CA LEU A 150 4.75 26.72 -1.00
C LEU A 150 3.89 27.93 -0.61
N VAL A 151 2.67 27.72 -0.10
CA VAL A 151 1.81 28.79 0.40
C VAL A 151 2.42 29.45 1.63
N ASP A 152 2.92 28.69 2.59
CA ASP A 152 3.60 29.24 3.78
C ASP A 152 4.88 29.99 3.42
N GLY A 153 5.65 29.47 2.45
CA GLY A 153 6.86 30.11 1.94
C GLY A 153 6.55 31.43 1.22
N ALA A 154 5.52 31.45 0.38
CA ALA A 154 5.05 32.65 -0.31
C ALA A 154 4.48 33.68 0.69
N ALA A 155 3.66 33.25 1.65
CA ALA A 155 3.09 34.12 2.68
C ALA A 155 4.19 34.75 3.57
N LYS A 156 5.20 33.98 3.98
CA LYS A 156 6.38 34.54 4.68
C LYS A 156 7.14 35.57 3.84
N ARG A 157 7.17 35.40 2.52
CA ARG A 157 7.85 36.32 1.60
C ARG A 157 7.05 37.60 1.38
N VAL A 158 5.73 37.50 1.24
CA VAL A 158 4.82 38.66 1.13
C VAL A 158 4.79 39.47 2.44
N VAL A 159 4.77 38.80 3.60
CA VAL A 159 4.87 39.47 4.92
C VAL A 159 6.23 40.15 5.13
N ALA A 160 7.29 39.68 4.45
CA ALA A 160 8.60 40.32 4.49
C ALA A 160 8.74 41.50 3.51
N GLU A 161 7.86 41.66 2.53
CA GLU A 161 8.09 42.57 1.40
C GLU A 161 7.04 43.68 1.23
N THR A 162 5.85 43.65 1.86
CA THR A 162 4.87 44.71 1.54
C THR A 162 3.85 45.06 2.63
N VAL A 163 4.08 46.22 3.25
CA VAL A 163 3.04 47.15 3.67
C VAL A 163 2.55 47.87 2.41
N THR A 164 1.36 47.55 1.89
CA THR A 164 0.43 48.45 1.17
C THR A 164 -0.88 47.70 0.87
N PRO A 165 -2.05 48.38 0.90
CA PRO A 165 -3.37 47.73 0.79
C PRO A 165 -3.99 47.76 -0.62
N GLU A 166 -5.01 46.88 -0.80
CA GLU A 166 -6.03 46.78 -1.88
C GLU A 166 -5.57 46.09 -3.19
N GLU A 167 -6.30 45.17 -3.83
CA GLU A 167 -7.75 44.91 -3.95
C GLU A 167 -8.11 43.40 -3.95
N GLU A 168 -9.36 43.13 -3.58
CA GLU A 168 -10.00 41.81 -3.45
C GLU A 168 -10.80 41.46 -4.72
N GLY A 169 -10.42 40.38 -5.40
CA GLY A 169 -11.08 39.88 -6.61
C GLY A 169 -11.58 38.45 -6.44
N ASP A 170 -12.90 38.31 -6.38
CA ASP A 170 -13.66 37.07 -6.17
C ASP A 170 -13.55 36.10 -7.35
N SER A 171 -13.17 34.85 -7.07
CA SER A 171 -13.10 33.74 -8.03
C SER A 171 -13.13 32.41 -7.28
N ARG A 172 -14.27 32.07 -6.67
CA ARG A 172 -14.47 30.77 -6.00
C ARG A 172 -15.85 30.19 -6.30
N GLU A 173 -15.95 29.44 -7.40
CA GLU A 173 -16.90 28.34 -7.44
C GLU A 173 -16.49 27.31 -8.50
N ASN A 174 -16.68 26.03 -8.18
CA ASN A 174 -16.42 24.82 -8.99
C ASN A 174 -15.11 24.07 -8.72
N ASN A 175 -14.99 23.48 -7.52
CA ASN A 175 -14.26 22.22 -7.32
C ASN A 175 -14.83 21.47 -6.09
N HIS A 176 -15.98 20.82 -6.26
CA HIS A 176 -16.69 20.05 -5.22
C HIS A 176 -16.32 18.55 -5.20
N LEU A 177 -15.20 18.15 -5.83
CA LEU A 177 -14.76 16.75 -5.81
C LEU A 177 -13.54 16.62 -4.90
N VAL A 178 -13.82 16.20 -3.67
CA VAL A 178 -12.87 15.95 -2.59
C VAL A 178 -12.13 17.24 -2.22
N ASP A 179 -12.64 17.89 -1.18
CA ASP A 179 -11.88 18.88 -0.45
C ASP A 179 -10.53 18.27 -0.06
N GLY A 180 -9.46 18.58 -0.81
CA GLY A 180 -8.12 18.00 -0.71
C GLY A 180 -7.41 18.30 0.62
N ARG A 181 -8.17 18.75 1.61
CA ARG A 181 -7.73 19.13 2.95
C ARG A 181 -7.65 17.95 3.92
N ASP A 182 -8.31 16.81 3.69
CA ASP A 182 -8.32 15.69 4.66
C ASP A 182 -7.44 14.50 4.20
N SER A 183 -6.14 14.55 4.53
CA SER A 183 -5.20 13.47 4.23
C SER A 183 -5.56 12.18 4.97
N VAL A 184 -6.26 12.28 6.11
CA VAL A 184 -6.72 11.13 6.89
C VAL A 184 -7.86 10.41 6.17
N ALA A 185 -8.78 11.15 5.53
CA ALA A 185 -9.81 10.53 4.69
C ALA A 185 -9.22 9.80 3.48
N VAL A 186 -8.22 10.39 2.82
CA VAL A 186 -7.50 9.73 1.71
C VAL A 186 -6.77 8.47 2.20
N LEU A 187 -6.16 8.52 3.39
CA LEU A 187 -5.54 7.35 4.01
C LEU A 187 -6.55 6.26 4.33
N ALA A 188 -7.73 6.60 4.82
CA ALA A 188 -8.78 5.62 5.10
C ALA A 188 -9.17 4.86 3.83
N ALA A 189 -9.34 5.59 2.71
CA ALA A 189 -9.59 4.98 1.40
C ALA A 189 -8.43 4.09 0.94
N TRP A 190 -7.19 4.50 1.18
CA TRP A 190 -6.01 3.70 0.86
C TRP A 190 -5.93 2.43 1.70
N ILE A 191 -6.13 2.49 3.01
CA ILE A 191 -6.13 1.33 3.93
C ILE A 191 -7.22 0.33 3.53
N GLN A 192 -8.41 0.82 3.19
CA GLN A 192 -9.50 -0.02 2.71
C GLN A 192 -9.10 -0.74 1.41
N LEU A 193 -8.50 -0.03 0.46
CA LEU A 193 -8.00 -0.61 -0.79
C LEU A 193 -6.91 -1.67 -0.52
N ASN A 194 -5.96 -1.36 0.37
CA ASN A 194 -4.85 -2.25 0.75
C ASN A 194 -5.37 -3.55 1.37
N THR A 195 -6.40 -3.43 2.22
CA THR A 195 -7.04 -4.56 2.89
C THR A 195 -7.76 -5.46 1.87
N TRP A 196 -8.55 -4.87 0.97
CA TRP A 196 -9.23 -5.63 -0.08
C TRP A 196 -8.26 -6.32 -1.02
N ARG A 197 -7.20 -5.63 -1.45
CA ARG A 197 -6.11 -6.21 -2.25
C ARG A 197 -5.48 -7.41 -1.55
N GLY A 198 -5.13 -7.25 -0.27
CA GLY A 198 -4.55 -8.31 0.55
C GLY A 198 -5.45 -9.55 0.64
N VAL A 199 -6.75 -9.34 0.88
CA VAL A 199 -7.73 -10.42 1.02
C VAL A 199 -8.07 -11.10 -0.31
N LEU A 200 -8.17 -10.36 -1.41
CA LEU A 200 -8.64 -10.90 -2.69
C LEU A 200 -7.53 -11.42 -3.61
N ALA A 201 -6.30 -10.92 -3.48
CA ALA A 201 -5.19 -11.30 -4.33
C ALA A 201 -4.05 -11.95 -3.54
N ASP A 202 -3.50 -11.25 -2.55
CA ASP A 202 -2.25 -11.67 -1.89
C ASP A 202 -2.43 -12.94 -1.03
N LEU A 203 -3.47 -12.97 -0.19
CA LEU A 203 -3.76 -14.13 0.67
C LEU A 203 -4.15 -15.38 -0.15
N PRO A 204 -5.05 -15.31 -1.15
CA PRO A 204 -5.33 -16.45 -2.02
C PRO A 204 -4.09 -16.93 -2.78
N ALA A 205 -3.26 -16.02 -3.30
CA ALA A 205 -2.01 -16.39 -3.94
C ALA A 205 -1.07 -17.15 -2.99
N TRP A 206 -0.93 -16.66 -1.75
CA TRP A 206 -0.15 -17.33 -0.71
C TRP A 206 -0.68 -18.73 -0.40
N VAL A 207 -2.00 -18.90 -0.26
CA VAL A 207 -2.62 -20.23 -0.03
C VAL A 207 -2.30 -21.18 -1.18
N CYS A 208 -2.41 -20.70 -2.43
CA CYS A 208 -2.06 -21.49 -3.61
C CYS A 208 -0.60 -21.94 -3.58
N PHE A 209 0.35 -21.05 -3.28
CA PHE A 209 1.77 -21.42 -3.18
C PHE A 209 2.05 -22.36 -2.01
N PHE A 210 1.40 -22.16 -0.85
CA PHE A 210 1.56 -23.02 0.32
C PHE A 210 1.08 -24.45 0.03
N VAL A 211 -0.13 -24.62 -0.48
CA VAL A 211 -0.67 -25.95 -0.82
C VAL A 211 0.10 -26.56 -1.99
N GLY A 212 0.47 -25.76 -2.99
CA GLY A 212 1.27 -26.20 -4.12
C GLY A 212 2.64 -26.74 -3.70
N PHE A 213 3.28 -26.10 -2.72
CA PHE A 213 4.50 -26.57 -2.09
C PHE A 213 4.29 -27.90 -1.35
N LEU A 214 3.30 -28.01 -0.46
CA LEU A 214 3.02 -29.24 0.27
C LEU A 214 2.77 -30.44 -0.65
N LEU A 215 1.99 -30.25 -1.73
CA LEU A 215 1.70 -31.29 -2.72
C LEU A 215 2.86 -31.62 -3.66
N SER A 216 3.92 -30.81 -3.67
CA SER A 216 5.14 -31.09 -4.44
C SER A 216 6.14 -31.94 -3.65
N GLU A 217 6.03 -31.94 -2.33
CA GLU A 217 6.90 -32.70 -1.41
C GLU A 217 6.27 -34.01 -0.91
N SER A 218 4.98 -34.24 -1.21
CA SER A 218 4.27 -35.51 -0.99
C SER A 218 4.51 -36.52 -2.11
#